data_AF-A0A7C7G2T7-F1
#
_entry.id   AF-A0A7C7G2T7-F1
#
_cell.length_a   1.000
_cell.length_b   1.000
_cell.length_c   1.000
_cell.angle_alpha   90.00
_cell.angle_beta   90.00
_cell.angle_gamma   90.00
#
_symmetry.space_group_name_H-M   'P 1'
#
loop_
_entity.id
_entity.type
_entity.pdbx_description
1 polymer ?
#
loop_
_entity_poly.entity_id
_entity_poly.type
_entity_poly.pdbx_seq_one_letter_code
_entity_poly.pdbx_strand_id
1 'polypeptide(L)'
;MSFGGGGSGALPNHEHTNIALDGGPLDFVNTTIASLTANSMTFSDGAALQELNIGLDAQVLGVSGGAPTWITNTSNPLVKVTKTFADISTQEIDIYTLPADAALCNVYADITTVFDVSTSVTIGDAGDEDGFAQAVDFTASTGLTDAVRGAYITSFKTMRSTSGTTDIKAYLAGAPTALTKDTQAHSESAAAGTTITESGFTVANNANRILIVCAGVQSSTQTISGVTWNGVENFTRAVFSDGTGGNRAEIWYLVAPTATTADVVTTWGTSVDRKGSGVYSFYNAAQTTPIGVTDTDLGLSLTSTGTITPTTTGSLIVDCELGDPLLPPTDTLTAGWSAGLTAIKSFASQYDLTPTISASNNMFYTYAINTNWCWCGVELKTATAAQDTQGAVDFYLQVVD
;
A
#
# COMPACT_ATOMS: atom_id res chain seq x y z
N MET A 1 101.75 22.85 -8.89
CA MET A 1 101.51 22.46 -7.48
C MET A 1 100.23 21.66 -7.46
N SER A 2 100.29 20.40 -7.04
CA SER A 2 99.16 19.48 -6.94
C SER A 2 98.32 19.82 -5.71
N PHE A 3 97.01 19.99 -5.86
CA PHE A 3 96.10 20.01 -4.71
C PHE A 3 95.77 18.56 -4.34
N GLY A 4 96.30 18.11 -3.22
CA GLY A 4 95.98 16.81 -2.64
C GLY A 4 94.53 16.80 -2.17
N GLY A 5 93.70 15.97 -2.82
CA GLY A 5 92.35 15.68 -2.36
C GLY A 5 92.40 14.93 -1.05
N GLY A 6 92.01 15.60 0.03
CA GLY A 6 91.84 15.03 1.35
C GLY A 6 90.37 15.05 1.76
N GLY A 7 89.83 13.87 2.08
CA GLY A 7 88.77 13.70 3.06
C GLY A 7 87.36 13.53 2.51
N SER A 8 86.98 12.30 2.18
CA SER A 8 85.59 11.84 2.32
C SER A 8 85.23 11.77 3.81
N GLY A 9 85.07 12.93 4.45
CA GLY A 9 84.43 12.99 5.76
C GLY A 9 82.95 12.72 5.57
N ALA A 10 82.42 11.67 6.20
CA ALA A 10 80.98 11.50 6.33
C ALA A 10 80.44 12.81 6.92
N LEU A 11 79.62 13.53 6.16
CA LEU A 11 78.95 14.73 6.68
C LEU A 11 78.11 14.27 7.88
N PRO A 12 78.30 14.87 9.08
CA PRO A 12 77.44 14.58 10.21
C PRO A 12 75.99 14.79 9.80
N ASN A 13 75.07 13.95 10.32
CA ASN A 13 73.65 14.22 10.17
C ASN A 13 73.37 15.64 10.67
N HIS A 14 72.70 16.44 9.86
CA HIS A 14 72.28 17.78 10.29
C HIS A 14 71.01 17.63 11.13
N GLU A 15 70.97 18.28 12.29
CA GLU A 15 69.85 18.20 13.24
C GLU A 15 69.05 19.50 13.18
N HIS A 16 67.72 19.39 13.08
CA HIS A 16 66.83 20.55 13.22
C HIS A 16 66.36 20.61 14.67
N THR A 17 67.23 21.15 15.53
CA THR A 17 66.93 21.39 16.95
C THR A 17 66.26 22.74 17.14
N ASN A 18 65.86 23.07 18.38
CA ASN A 18 65.35 24.40 18.72
C ASN A 18 66.45 25.48 18.84
N ILE A 19 67.69 25.16 18.46
CA ILE A 19 68.81 26.10 18.51
C ILE A 19 68.74 27.03 17.30
N ALA A 20 68.69 28.33 17.57
CA ALA A 20 68.71 29.33 16.51
C ALA A 20 70.00 29.21 15.66
N LEU A 21 69.83 29.08 14.34
CA LEU A 21 70.87 29.00 13.29
C LEU A 21 71.50 27.61 13.03
N ASP A 22 70.91 26.52 13.49
CA ASP A 22 71.40 25.13 13.24
C ASP A 22 70.96 24.52 11.88
N GLY A 23 70.54 25.36 10.94
CA GLY A 23 70.08 24.93 9.63
C GLY A 23 69.17 25.98 8.98
N GLY A 24 69.31 26.20 7.68
CA GLY A 24 68.33 27.00 6.94
C GLY A 24 66.94 26.34 6.96
N PRO A 25 65.89 27.04 6.47
CA PRO A 25 64.57 26.44 6.32
C PRO A 25 64.69 25.08 5.62
N LEU A 26 64.04 24.06 6.18
CA LEU A 26 64.01 22.73 5.59
C LEU A 26 63.33 22.84 4.21
N ASP A 27 64.13 22.77 3.16
CA ASP A 27 63.67 22.91 1.78
C ASP A 27 63.24 21.55 1.22
N PHE A 28 61.93 21.30 1.20
CA PHE A 28 61.33 20.12 0.56
C PHE A 28 61.25 20.24 -0.97
N VAL A 29 61.74 21.32 -1.58
CA VAL A 29 61.66 21.54 -3.04
C VAL A 29 62.73 20.74 -3.80
N ASN A 30 63.71 20.15 -3.12
CA ASN A 30 64.80 19.35 -3.71
C ASN A 30 64.96 17.97 -3.01
N THR A 31 66.12 17.33 -3.17
CA THR A 31 66.41 16.01 -2.57
C THR A 31 66.58 16.10 -1.05
N THR A 32 65.50 15.95 -0.30
CA THR A 32 65.55 15.68 1.15
C THR A 32 65.84 14.18 1.35
N ILE A 33 67.02 13.85 1.89
CA ILE A 33 67.34 12.46 2.27
C ILE A 33 66.96 12.30 3.74
N ALA A 34 65.81 11.70 3.99
CA ALA A 34 65.36 11.32 5.34
C ALA A 34 65.23 9.79 5.40
N SER A 35 65.63 9.19 6.51
CA SER A 35 65.50 7.75 6.76
C SER A 35 64.07 7.38 7.22
N LEU A 36 63.06 7.82 6.45
CA LEU A 36 61.65 7.50 6.74
C LEU A 36 61.34 6.06 6.32
N THR A 37 60.46 5.42 7.07
CA THR A 37 59.86 4.16 6.65
C THR A 37 58.99 4.40 5.42
N ALA A 38 58.95 3.41 4.52
CA ALA A 38 58.13 3.51 3.30
C ALA A 38 56.66 3.79 3.66
N ASN A 39 56.07 4.78 2.99
CA ASN A 39 54.68 5.23 3.17
C ASN A 39 54.35 5.91 4.51
N SER A 40 55.36 6.26 5.32
CA SER A 40 55.14 7.11 6.49
C SER A 40 54.75 8.54 6.11
N MET A 41 54.10 9.22 7.03
CA MET A 41 53.82 10.65 6.96
C MET A 41 54.63 11.38 8.04
N THR A 42 55.06 12.61 7.78
CA THR A 42 55.69 13.45 8.81
C THR A 42 54.72 14.51 9.31
N PHE A 43 54.73 14.77 10.61
CA PHE A 43 53.99 15.89 11.22
C PHE A 43 54.89 16.67 12.17
N SER A 44 54.52 17.90 12.51
CA SER A 44 55.23 18.68 13.54
C SER A 44 54.42 18.67 14.83
N ASP A 45 55.07 18.43 15.96
CA ASP A 45 54.48 18.58 17.30
C ASP A 45 54.77 19.97 17.92
N GLY A 46 55.39 20.87 17.15
CA GLY A 46 55.83 22.18 17.59
C GLY A 46 57.25 22.22 18.21
N ALA A 47 57.86 21.05 18.47
CA ALA A 47 59.25 20.95 18.93
C ALA A 47 60.16 20.31 17.87
N ALA A 48 59.68 19.28 17.17
CA ALA A 48 60.40 18.58 16.12
C ALA A 48 59.47 18.04 15.03
N LEU A 49 60.05 17.58 13.93
CA LEU A 49 59.35 16.74 12.97
C LEU A 49 59.29 15.31 13.50
N GLN A 50 58.08 14.77 13.57
CA GLN A 50 57.77 13.42 13.97
C GLN A 50 57.40 12.58 12.75
N GLU A 51 57.72 11.29 12.80
CA GLU A 51 57.27 10.30 11.83
C GLU A 51 56.04 9.56 12.36
N LEU A 52 54.97 9.53 11.56
CA LEU A 52 53.82 8.67 11.74
C LEU A 52 53.91 7.54 10.70
N ASN A 53 54.29 6.34 11.17
CA ASN A 53 54.32 5.12 10.36
C ASN A 53 52.98 4.87 9.67
N ILE A 54 52.95 4.16 8.55
CA ILE A 54 51.69 3.76 7.89
C ILE A 54 50.75 3.01 8.85
N GLY A 55 49.46 3.36 8.82
CA GLY A 55 48.42 2.69 9.60
C GLY A 55 48.06 1.31 9.05
N LEU A 56 47.34 0.53 9.85
CA LEU A 56 46.75 -0.73 9.39
C LEU A 56 45.51 -0.50 8.52
N ASP A 57 45.12 -1.50 7.72
CA ASP A 57 43.97 -1.43 6.80
C ASP A 57 42.64 -1.02 7.46
N ALA A 58 42.49 -1.27 8.77
CA ALA A 58 41.29 -0.92 9.56
C ALA A 58 41.43 0.40 10.33
N GLN A 59 42.42 1.24 10.03
CA GLN A 59 42.65 2.50 10.71
C GLN A 59 42.46 3.70 9.77
N VAL A 60 42.03 4.82 10.35
CA VAL A 60 41.95 6.13 9.66
C VAL A 60 42.80 7.15 10.41
N LEU A 61 43.26 8.16 9.68
CA LEU A 61 44.00 9.26 10.28
C LEU A 61 43.04 10.10 11.12
N GLY A 62 43.26 10.13 12.43
CA GLY A 62 42.52 10.94 13.39
C GLY A 62 43.46 11.79 14.25
N VAL A 63 42.90 12.43 15.28
CA VAL A 63 43.66 13.21 16.27
C VAL A 63 43.38 12.65 17.66
N SER A 64 44.42 12.32 18.42
CA SER A 64 44.31 11.92 19.83
C SER A 64 45.34 12.67 20.66
N GLY A 65 44.90 13.30 21.76
CA GLY A 65 45.77 14.13 22.59
C GLY A 65 46.40 15.32 21.84
N GLY A 66 45.79 15.78 20.75
CA GLY A 66 46.30 16.89 19.93
C GLY A 66 47.34 16.49 18.88
N ALA A 67 47.70 15.22 18.76
CA ALA A 67 48.62 14.71 17.74
C ALA A 67 47.90 13.86 16.68
N PRO A 68 48.31 13.91 15.39
CA PRO A 68 47.86 12.96 14.38
C PRO A 68 48.20 11.52 14.79
N THR A 69 47.21 10.62 14.71
CA THR A 69 47.41 9.20 15.03
C THR A 69 46.49 8.32 14.19
N TRP A 70 46.82 7.05 14.07
CA TRP A 70 45.94 6.05 13.46
C TRP A 70 44.96 5.55 14.51
N ILE A 71 43.69 5.91 14.35
CA ILE A 71 42.60 5.40 15.17
C ILE A 71 41.87 4.30 14.44
N THR A 72 41.27 3.36 15.18
CA THR A 72 40.37 2.37 14.60
C THR A 72 39.32 3.08 13.77
N ASN A 73 39.13 2.63 12.54
CA ASN A 73 38.10 3.17 11.67
C ASN A 73 36.72 2.81 12.24
N THR A 74 36.14 3.71 13.01
CA THR A 74 34.76 3.62 13.48
C THR A 74 33.77 4.12 12.44
N SER A 75 34.17 4.30 11.17
CA SER A 75 33.30 4.79 10.09
C SER A 75 31.94 4.12 10.20
N ASN A 76 30.97 4.96 10.57
CA ASN A 76 29.59 4.62 10.89
C ASN A 76 29.10 3.46 10.02
N PRO A 77 28.98 2.24 10.59
CA PRO A 77 28.54 1.11 9.80
C PRO A 77 27.17 1.48 9.22
N LEU A 78 27.02 1.31 7.91
CA LEU A 78 25.69 1.35 7.30
C LEU A 78 24.89 0.23 7.97
N VAL A 79 23.96 0.61 8.83
CA VAL A 79 23.04 -0.32 9.47
C VAL A 79 22.03 -0.70 8.41
N LYS A 80 22.15 -1.93 7.89
CA LYS A 80 21.14 -2.50 7.01
C LYS A 80 19.96 -2.98 7.86
N VAL A 81 18.81 -2.38 7.65
CA VAL A 81 17.53 -2.86 8.18
C VAL A 81 16.73 -3.41 7.01
N THR A 82 16.53 -4.73 7.00
CA THR A 82 15.61 -5.38 6.07
C THR A 82 14.24 -5.47 6.74
N LYS A 83 13.21 -4.97 6.06
CA LYS A 83 11.81 -5.12 6.47
C LYS A 83 11.03 -5.83 5.38
N THR A 84 10.11 -6.67 5.78
CA THR A 84 9.19 -7.38 4.91
C THR A 84 7.79 -6.81 5.08
N PHE A 85 6.89 -7.12 4.16
CA PHE A 85 5.48 -6.74 4.31
C PHE A 85 4.82 -7.38 5.56
N ALA A 86 5.36 -8.47 6.07
CA ALA A 86 4.88 -9.07 7.32
C ALA A 86 5.18 -8.22 8.56
N ASP A 87 6.15 -7.29 8.46
CA ASP A 87 6.51 -6.37 9.54
C ASP A 87 5.57 -5.15 9.63
N ILE A 88 4.60 -5.03 8.71
CA ILE A 88 3.57 -3.98 8.74
C ILE A 88 2.45 -4.43 9.68
N SER A 89 2.50 -3.97 10.92
CA SER A 89 1.32 -3.98 11.78
C SER A 89 0.63 -2.62 11.68
N THR A 90 -0.67 -2.60 11.38
CA THR A 90 -1.51 -1.38 11.48
C THR A 90 -1.11 -0.20 10.58
N GLN A 91 -0.64 -0.46 9.35
CA GLN A 91 -0.25 0.55 8.34
C GLN A 91 1.07 1.28 8.59
N GLU A 92 1.79 0.91 9.65
CA GLU A 92 3.10 1.47 9.99
C GLU A 92 4.15 0.35 10.07
N ILE A 93 5.40 0.65 9.69
CA ILE A 93 6.56 -0.20 9.96
C ILE A 93 7.58 0.62 10.74
N ASP A 94 7.97 0.15 11.92
CA ASP A 94 9.13 0.68 12.62
C ASP A 94 10.40 0.20 11.90
N ILE A 95 11.12 1.12 11.26
CA ILE A 95 12.35 0.82 10.51
C ILE A 95 13.51 0.67 11.49
N TYR A 96 13.70 1.66 12.35
CA TYR A 96 14.82 1.70 13.28
C TYR A 96 14.49 2.61 14.46
N THR A 97 14.98 2.21 15.64
CA THR A 97 14.91 3.00 16.87
C THR A 97 16.27 3.65 17.07
N LEU A 98 16.35 4.97 16.91
CA LEU A 98 17.58 5.71 17.08
C LEU A 98 17.96 5.74 18.57
N PRO A 99 19.19 5.35 18.97
CA PRO A 99 19.67 5.50 20.34
C PRO A 99 19.66 6.97 20.78
N ALA A 100 19.57 7.20 22.09
CA ALA A 100 19.70 8.53 22.65
C ALA A 100 21.05 9.16 22.24
N ASP A 101 21.03 10.46 21.96
CA ASP A 101 22.18 11.27 21.53
C ASP A 101 22.78 10.92 20.15
N ALA A 102 22.27 9.89 19.45
CA ALA A 102 22.69 9.57 18.10
C ALA A 102 21.99 10.45 17.04
N ALA A 103 22.66 10.66 15.91
CA ALA A 103 22.13 11.36 14.75
C ALA A 103 22.09 10.45 13.53
N LEU A 104 20.98 10.49 12.79
CA LEU A 104 20.88 9.85 11.49
C LEU A 104 21.26 10.86 10.41
N CYS A 105 22.36 10.61 9.70
CA CYS A 105 22.85 11.56 8.70
C CYS A 105 22.42 11.20 7.28
N ASN A 106 22.30 9.91 6.95
CA ASN A 106 21.87 9.44 5.64
C ASN A 106 20.93 8.23 5.77
N VAL A 107 19.86 8.22 4.98
CA VAL A 107 18.98 7.07 4.79
C VAL A 107 18.96 6.77 3.31
N TYR A 108 19.45 5.60 2.94
CA TYR A 108 19.29 5.07 1.60
C TYR A 108 18.24 3.98 1.67
N ALA A 109 17.26 4.04 0.78
CA ALA A 109 16.29 2.97 0.65
C ALA A 109 16.35 2.47 -0.80
N ASP A 110 16.52 1.17 -0.98
CA ASP A 110 16.42 0.56 -2.31
C ASP A 110 14.94 0.34 -2.60
N ILE A 111 14.28 1.43 -2.97
CA ILE A 111 12.84 1.47 -3.22
C ILE A 111 12.64 1.47 -4.73
N THR A 112 12.10 0.37 -5.25
CA THR A 112 11.79 0.28 -6.69
C THR A 112 10.36 0.74 -7.02
N THR A 113 9.54 1.01 -6.00
CA THR A 113 8.10 1.32 -6.04
C THR A 113 7.80 2.49 -5.10
N VAL A 114 7.06 3.50 -5.57
CA VAL A 114 6.82 4.74 -4.81
C VAL A 114 6.21 4.44 -3.43
N PHE A 115 6.97 4.70 -2.36
CA PHE A 115 6.46 4.80 -0.99
C PHE A 115 6.22 6.28 -0.68
N ASP A 116 5.06 6.58 -0.10
CA ASP A 116 4.76 7.90 0.45
C ASP A 116 5.31 7.94 1.89
N VAL A 117 6.46 8.58 2.08
CA VAL A 117 7.00 8.83 3.42
C VAL A 117 6.18 9.99 3.98
N SER A 118 5.39 9.75 5.03
CA SER A 118 4.31 10.65 5.42
C SER A 118 4.72 12.12 5.58
N THR A 119 3.73 12.98 5.35
CA THR A 119 3.76 14.45 5.46
C THR A 119 4.01 14.99 6.87
N SER A 120 4.40 14.14 7.83
CA SER A 120 4.65 14.56 9.20
C SER A 120 5.68 13.67 9.89
N VAL A 121 6.89 13.60 9.35
CA VAL A 121 8.03 13.39 10.25
C VAL A 121 8.19 14.70 11.02
N THR A 122 7.60 14.79 12.21
CA THR A 122 7.89 15.91 13.11
C THR A 122 9.33 15.74 13.59
N ILE A 123 10.27 16.31 12.85
CA ILE A 123 11.68 16.38 13.26
C ILE A 123 11.78 17.54 14.25
N GLY A 124 11.66 17.23 15.54
CA GLY A 124 11.81 18.17 16.64
C GLY A 124 11.22 17.57 17.90
N ASP A 125 12.01 17.49 18.97
CA ASP A 125 11.40 17.30 20.28
C ASP A 125 10.55 18.56 20.58
N ALA A 126 9.49 18.40 21.38
CA ALA A 126 8.59 19.51 21.69
C ALA A 126 9.23 20.57 22.62
N GLY A 127 10.55 20.53 22.86
CA GLY A 127 11.26 21.31 23.87
C GLY A 127 12.50 22.09 23.39
N ASP A 128 12.93 21.94 22.14
CA ASP A 128 14.09 22.67 21.60
C ASP A 128 13.67 24.01 20.96
N GLU A 129 13.64 25.07 21.77
CA GLU A 129 13.47 26.46 21.30
C GLU A 129 14.77 27.08 20.72
N ASP A 130 15.91 26.36 20.77
CA ASP A 130 17.23 26.89 20.42
C ASP A 130 17.81 26.26 19.14
N GLY A 131 17.17 26.54 18.00
CA GLY A 131 17.95 27.01 16.86
C GLY A 131 18.46 26.00 15.82
N PHE A 132 17.82 24.86 15.60
CA PHE A 132 17.78 24.31 14.24
C PHE A 132 16.59 24.94 13.51
N ALA A 133 16.87 26.01 12.76
CA ALA A 133 15.90 26.65 11.90
C ALA A 133 15.11 25.57 11.13
N GLN A 134 13.80 25.49 11.41
CA GLN A 134 12.85 24.77 10.58
C GLN A 134 13.24 25.00 9.13
N ALA A 135 13.64 23.95 8.43
CA ALA A 135 13.94 24.07 7.02
C ALA A 135 12.68 24.62 6.35
N VAL A 136 12.75 25.90 5.94
CA VAL A 136 11.63 26.67 5.37
C VAL A 136 11.15 26.06 4.03
N ASP A 137 11.85 25.05 3.53
CA ASP A 137 11.57 24.31 2.29
C ASP A 137 10.91 22.92 2.51
N PHE A 138 10.45 22.60 3.72
CA PHE A 138 9.36 21.64 3.86
C PHE A 138 8.06 22.44 3.97
N THR A 139 7.59 23.03 2.85
CA THR A 139 6.19 23.46 2.79
C THR A 139 5.34 22.22 3.04
N ALA A 140 4.72 22.18 4.22
CA ALA A 140 3.93 21.09 4.79
C ALA A 140 2.66 20.70 3.98
N SER A 141 2.62 21.00 2.68
CA SER A 141 1.46 20.84 1.81
C SER A 141 1.76 20.13 0.49
N THR A 142 3.02 19.85 0.16
CA THR A 142 3.40 19.03 -0.99
C THR A 142 4.21 17.85 -0.46
N GLY A 143 3.54 16.75 -0.14
CA GLY A 143 4.22 15.47 0.08
C GLY A 143 5.08 15.10 -1.13
N LEU A 144 5.83 14.00 -1.01
CA LEU A 144 6.67 13.42 -2.07
C LEU A 144 5.84 12.86 -3.25
N THR A 145 4.81 13.57 -3.71
CA THR A 145 3.85 13.10 -4.71
C THR A 145 4.44 12.99 -6.12
N ASP A 146 5.63 13.56 -6.35
CA ASP A 146 6.29 13.60 -7.68
C ASP A 146 7.64 12.84 -7.74
N ALA A 147 7.93 11.95 -6.78
CA ALA A 147 9.10 11.08 -6.87
C ALA A 147 8.92 10.04 -8.00
N VAL A 148 9.43 10.35 -9.19
CA VAL A 148 9.51 9.43 -10.34
C VAL A 148 10.31 8.18 -9.93
N ARG A 149 9.93 7.00 -10.44
CA ARG A 149 10.64 5.72 -10.21
C ARG A 149 12.15 5.90 -10.40
N GLY A 150 12.94 5.69 -9.33
CA GLY A 150 14.39 5.95 -9.32
C GLY A 150 14.81 7.31 -8.73
N ALA A 151 13.88 8.10 -8.19
CA ALA A 151 14.19 9.26 -7.37
C ALA A 151 14.67 8.78 -5.99
N TYR A 152 15.97 8.97 -5.75
CA TYR A 152 16.58 8.76 -4.45
C TYR A 152 16.16 9.90 -3.51
N ILE A 153 15.67 9.58 -2.31
CA ILE A 153 15.68 10.56 -1.21
C ILE A 153 17.14 10.65 -0.74
N THR A 154 17.92 11.52 -1.38
CA THR A 154 19.38 11.57 -1.19
C THR A 154 19.83 12.27 0.09
N SER A 155 18.92 12.91 0.83
CA SER A 155 19.28 13.55 2.09
C SER A 155 18.07 13.80 2.98
N PHE A 156 18.00 13.09 4.10
CA PHE A 156 17.35 13.65 5.29
C PHE A 156 18.38 14.58 5.91
N LYS A 157 18.08 15.89 5.98
CA LYS A 157 18.97 16.83 6.65
C LYS A 157 18.82 16.60 8.16
N THR A 158 19.69 15.76 8.70
CA THR A 158 19.96 15.53 10.14
C THR A 158 18.71 15.33 11.01
N MET A 159 18.31 14.07 11.22
CA MET A 159 17.41 13.72 12.32
C MET A 159 18.27 13.41 13.55
N ARG A 160 18.14 14.19 14.62
CA ARG A 160 18.83 13.97 15.90
C ARG A 160 17.81 13.64 16.96
N SER A 161 17.99 12.54 17.71
CA SER A 161 17.19 12.29 18.90
C SER A 161 17.87 13.01 20.07
N THR A 162 17.33 14.15 20.46
CA THR A 162 17.85 15.00 21.56
C THR A 162 17.37 14.53 22.94
N SER A 163 16.32 13.70 23.00
CA SER A 163 15.94 12.97 24.21
C SER A 163 15.14 11.70 23.89
N GLY A 164 15.51 10.58 24.52
CA GLY A 164 14.81 9.31 24.38
C GLY A 164 15.14 8.53 23.10
N THR A 165 14.22 7.65 22.70
CA THR A 165 14.30 6.88 21.47
C THR A 165 13.31 7.42 20.46
N THR A 166 13.73 7.63 19.21
CA THR A 166 12.84 8.07 18.11
C THR A 166 12.64 6.93 17.12
N ASP A 167 11.39 6.55 16.88
CA ASP A 167 11.03 5.55 15.88
C ASP A 167 10.86 6.20 14.51
N ILE A 168 11.55 5.64 13.51
CA ILE A 168 11.42 6.04 12.11
C ILE A 168 10.39 5.12 11.46
N LYS A 169 9.27 5.69 10.97
CA LYS A 169 8.16 4.92 10.41
C LYS A 169 8.00 5.11 8.90
N ALA A 170 7.67 4.03 8.20
CA ALA A 170 7.14 4.08 6.83
C ALA A 170 5.64 3.76 6.83
N TYR A 171 4.88 4.44 5.96
CA TYR A 171 3.45 4.24 5.77
C TYR A 171 3.20 3.60 4.42
N LEU A 172 2.26 2.66 4.33
CA LEU A 172 1.82 2.17 3.03
C LEU A 172 0.91 3.19 2.35
N ALA A 173 1.13 3.37 1.04
CA ALA A 173 0.27 4.18 0.20
C ALA A 173 -1.15 3.59 0.17
N GLY A 174 -2.06 4.25 0.91
CA GLY A 174 -3.51 4.13 0.81
C GLY A 174 -4.10 2.80 1.31
N ALA A 175 -4.92 2.86 2.35
CA ALA A 175 -5.88 1.79 2.61
C ALA A 175 -6.71 1.50 1.34
N PRO A 176 -7.12 0.23 1.10
CA PRO A 176 -7.99 -0.08 -0.03
C PRO A 176 -9.20 0.86 -0.03
N THR A 177 -9.42 1.52 -1.17
CA THR A 177 -10.51 2.48 -1.28
C THR A 177 -11.83 1.73 -1.16
N ALA A 178 -12.65 2.07 -0.17
CA ALA A 178 -13.91 1.36 0.04
C ALA A 178 -14.76 1.35 -1.25
N LEU A 179 -15.41 0.21 -1.50
CA LEU A 179 -16.38 0.12 -2.57
C LEU A 179 -17.47 1.17 -2.37
N THR A 180 -17.86 1.81 -3.45
CA THR A 180 -18.91 2.84 -3.40
C THR A 180 -19.97 2.55 -4.46
N LYS A 181 -21.23 2.67 -4.05
CA LYS A 181 -22.38 2.61 -4.96
C LYS A 181 -22.42 3.88 -5.82
N ASP A 182 -22.56 3.67 -7.12
CA ASP A 182 -22.78 4.73 -8.11
C ASP A 182 -24.30 4.93 -8.33
N THR A 183 -24.97 3.92 -8.88
CA THR A 183 -26.42 3.99 -9.19
C THR A 183 -27.07 2.60 -9.17
N GLN A 184 -28.40 2.55 -9.25
CA GLN A 184 -29.16 1.31 -9.34
C GLN A 184 -30.46 1.48 -10.16
N ALA A 185 -30.96 0.41 -10.76
CA ALA A 185 -32.26 0.33 -11.41
C ALA A 185 -32.83 -1.08 -11.29
N HIS A 186 -34.15 -1.23 -11.40
CA HIS A 186 -34.80 -2.54 -11.44
C HIS A 186 -36.12 -2.48 -12.21
N SER A 187 -36.49 -3.61 -12.77
CA SER A 187 -37.74 -3.83 -13.49
C SER A 187 -38.28 -5.23 -13.24
N GLU A 188 -39.59 -5.34 -13.35
CA GLU A 188 -40.32 -6.59 -13.13
C GLU A 188 -41.43 -6.80 -14.14
N SER A 189 -41.77 -8.05 -14.38
CA SER A 189 -42.88 -8.39 -15.27
C SER A 189 -43.57 -9.68 -14.87
N ALA A 190 -44.89 -9.58 -14.71
CA ALA A 190 -45.78 -10.74 -14.63
C ALA A 190 -46.11 -11.34 -16.00
N ALA A 191 -45.80 -10.64 -17.10
CA ALA A 191 -46.13 -11.10 -18.44
C ALA A 191 -45.15 -12.17 -18.91
N ALA A 192 -45.66 -13.16 -19.64
CA ALA A 192 -44.84 -14.17 -20.31
C ALA A 192 -43.93 -13.49 -21.34
N GLY A 193 -42.64 -13.82 -21.32
CA GLY A 193 -41.65 -13.29 -22.25
C GLY A 193 -40.25 -13.76 -21.91
N THR A 194 -39.28 -13.44 -22.77
CA THR A 194 -37.90 -13.93 -22.66
C THR A 194 -36.92 -12.89 -22.12
N THR A 195 -37.33 -11.63 -21.94
CA THR A 195 -36.40 -10.55 -21.56
C THR A 195 -36.99 -9.58 -20.54
N ILE A 196 -36.09 -8.95 -19.79
CA ILE A 196 -36.30 -7.69 -19.04
C ILE A 196 -35.16 -6.76 -19.45
N THR A 197 -35.51 -5.50 -19.68
CA THR A 197 -34.55 -4.46 -20.07
C THR A 197 -34.61 -3.31 -19.06
N GLU A 198 -33.49 -3.03 -18.41
CA GLU A 198 -33.29 -1.80 -17.65
C GLU A 198 -32.81 -0.71 -18.61
N SER A 199 -33.75 0.08 -19.14
CA SER A 199 -33.43 1.07 -20.17
C SER A 199 -32.78 2.33 -19.61
N GLY A 200 -31.78 2.87 -20.32
CA GLY A 200 -31.17 4.16 -19.98
C GLY A 200 -30.42 4.16 -18.65
N PHE A 201 -29.93 3.01 -18.20
CA PHE A 201 -29.06 2.91 -17.05
C PHE A 201 -27.73 3.61 -17.34
N THR A 202 -27.17 4.37 -16.40
CA THR A 202 -25.94 5.16 -16.62
C THR A 202 -24.82 4.67 -15.74
N VAL A 203 -23.68 4.35 -16.35
CA VAL A 203 -22.44 4.00 -15.64
C VAL A 203 -21.51 5.20 -15.68
N ALA A 204 -21.27 5.82 -14.52
CA ALA A 204 -20.38 6.97 -14.43
C ALA A 204 -18.92 6.58 -14.73
N ASN A 205 -18.10 7.52 -15.21
CA ASN A 205 -16.69 7.29 -15.54
C ASN A 205 -15.77 7.29 -14.31
N ASN A 206 -16.09 6.46 -13.32
CA ASN A 206 -15.26 6.23 -12.13
C ASN A 206 -14.17 5.18 -12.43
N ALA A 207 -13.12 5.11 -11.60
CA ALA A 207 -12.11 4.05 -11.70
C ALA A 207 -12.67 2.70 -11.19
N ASN A 208 -12.15 1.58 -11.71
CA ASN A 208 -12.41 0.25 -11.16
C ASN A 208 -13.91 -0.09 -11.03
N ARG A 209 -14.66 0.08 -12.12
CA ARG A 209 -16.12 -0.10 -12.17
C ARG A 209 -16.51 -1.58 -12.18
N ILE A 210 -17.70 -1.86 -11.68
CA ILE A 210 -18.34 -3.16 -11.83
C ILE A 210 -19.86 -3.00 -11.86
N LEU A 211 -20.54 -3.76 -12.71
CA LEU A 211 -21.98 -3.95 -12.62
C LEU A 211 -22.29 -5.26 -11.92
N ILE A 212 -23.30 -5.23 -11.04
CA ILE A 212 -23.89 -6.42 -10.42
C ILE A 212 -25.35 -6.48 -10.85
N VAL A 213 -25.78 -7.60 -11.42
CA VAL A 213 -27.18 -7.85 -11.78
C VAL A 213 -27.73 -8.95 -10.90
N CYS A 214 -28.78 -8.63 -10.16
CA CYS A 214 -29.61 -9.58 -9.44
C CYS A 214 -30.82 -9.87 -10.34
N ALA A 215 -31.14 -11.14 -10.56
CA ALA A 215 -32.28 -11.51 -11.38
C ALA A 215 -32.94 -12.78 -10.84
N GLY A 216 -34.25 -12.88 -11.03
CA GLY A 216 -35.00 -14.01 -10.54
C GLY A 216 -36.24 -14.32 -11.37
N VAL A 217 -36.72 -15.56 -11.23
CA VAL A 217 -37.88 -16.07 -11.96
C VAL A 217 -38.62 -17.13 -11.15
N GLN A 218 -39.94 -17.09 -11.20
CA GLN A 218 -40.80 -18.14 -10.69
C GLN A 218 -41.41 -18.95 -11.85
N SER A 219 -40.64 -19.85 -12.45
CA SER A 219 -41.17 -20.67 -13.57
C SER A 219 -40.33 -21.92 -13.83
N SER A 220 -40.36 -22.88 -12.90
CA SER A 220 -39.58 -24.14 -12.96
C SER A 220 -38.07 -23.89 -13.19
N THR A 221 -37.27 -24.92 -13.45
CA THR A 221 -35.78 -24.90 -13.52
C THR A 221 -35.20 -24.08 -14.69
N GLN A 222 -35.88 -23.02 -15.12
CA GLN A 222 -35.47 -22.20 -16.24
C GLN A 222 -34.31 -21.30 -15.87
N THR A 223 -33.22 -21.49 -16.59
CA THR A 223 -32.00 -20.73 -16.43
C THR A 223 -32.11 -19.39 -17.15
N ILE A 224 -31.57 -18.35 -16.51
CA ILE A 224 -31.20 -17.12 -17.19
C ILE A 224 -30.10 -17.51 -18.20
N SER A 225 -30.33 -17.23 -19.48
CA SER A 225 -29.43 -17.62 -20.56
C SER A 225 -28.31 -16.62 -20.78
N GLY A 226 -28.50 -15.37 -20.36
CA GLY A 226 -27.45 -14.36 -20.36
C GLY A 226 -27.91 -13.00 -19.89
N VAL A 227 -26.94 -12.15 -19.57
CA VAL A 227 -27.13 -10.73 -19.26
C VAL A 227 -26.12 -9.94 -20.08
N THR A 228 -26.59 -8.88 -20.74
CA THR A 228 -25.75 -8.00 -21.56
C THR A 228 -25.85 -6.55 -21.15
N TRP A 229 -24.73 -5.83 -21.20
CA TRP A 229 -24.64 -4.38 -21.10
C TRP A 229 -24.34 -3.80 -22.49
N ASN A 230 -25.06 -2.74 -22.86
CA ASN A 230 -24.84 -2.04 -24.13
C ASN A 230 -24.91 -2.97 -25.37
N GLY A 231 -25.67 -4.06 -25.26
CA GLY A 231 -25.87 -5.07 -26.29
C GLY A 231 -24.66 -5.94 -26.66
N VAL A 232 -23.46 -5.67 -26.14
CA VAL A 232 -22.21 -6.34 -26.57
C VAL A 232 -21.35 -6.86 -25.43
N GLU A 233 -21.42 -6.26 -24.23
CA GLU A 233 -20.64 -6.69 -23.08
C GLU A 233 -21.43 -7.74 -22.30
N ASN A 234 -20.85 -8.93 -22.11
CA ASN A 234 -21.53 -10.06 -21.48
C ASN A 234 -21.13 -10.16 -20.02
N PHE A 235 -22.12 -10.38 -19.16
CA PHE A 235 -21.87 -10.63 -17.75
C PHE A 235 -21.42 -12.08 -17.53
N THR A 236 -20.74 -12.30 -16.42
CA THR A 236 -20.42 -13.63 -15.86
C THR A 236 -21.34 -13.93 -14.70
N ARG A 237 -21.91 -15.14 -14.63
CA ARG A 237 -22.72 -15.56 -13.48
C ARG A 237 -21.82 -15.81 -12.28
N ALA A 238 -22.11 -15.17 -11.15
CA ALA A 238 -21.40 -15.37 -9.88
C ALA A 238 -21.97 -16.56 -9.10
N VAL A 239 -23.28 -16.55 -8.87
CA VAL A 239 -23.97 -17.55 -8.04
C VAL A 239 -25.44 -17.66 -8.47
N PHE A 240 -26.07 -18.79 -8.17
CA PHE A 240 -27.51 -18.96 -8.28
C PHE A 240 -28.04 -19.88 -7.18
N SER A 241 -29.32 -19.73 -6.85
CA SER A 241 -30.07 -20.62 -5.96
C SER A 241 -31.37 -21.03 -6.62
N ASP A 242 -31.67 -22.33 -6.60
CA ASP A 242 -32.94 -22.90 -7.05
C ASP A 242 -33.77 -23.27 -5.82
N GLY A 243 -34.85 -22.53 -5.58
CA GLY A 243 -35.77 -22.73 -4.48
C GLY A 243 -36.85 -23.77 -4.75
N THR A 244 -37.56 -24.13 -3.68
CA THR A 244 -38.83 -24.86 -3.79
C THR A 244 -39.87 -24.02 -4.53
N GLY A 245 -40.84 -24.68 -5.18
CA GLY A 245 -41.91 -23.98 -5.91
C GLY A 245 -41.49 -23.40 -7.28
N GLY A 246 -40.28 -23.69 -7.74
CA GLY A 246 -39.78 -23.19 -9.03
C GLY A 246 -39.24 -21.76 -8.97
N ASN A 247 -38.86 -21.31 -7.78
CA ASN A 247 -38.16 -20.05 -7.55
C ASN A 247 -36.69 -20.20 -7.96
N ARG A 248 -36.15 -19.15 -8.57
CA ARG A 248 -34.73 -19.06 -8.87
C ARG A 248 -34.25 -17.64 -8.68
N ALA A 249 -33.10 -17.49 -8.05
CA ALA A 249 -32.36 -16.24 -7.89
C ALA A 249 -30.96 -16.42 -8.45
N GLU A 250 -30.45 -15.45 -9.20
CA GLU A 250 -29.09 -15.42 -9.72
C GLU A 250 -28.44 -14.05 -9.51
N ILE A 251 -27.13 -14.06 -9.34
CA ILE A 251 -26.28 -12.86 -9.36
C ILE A 251 -25.27 -12.98 -10.50
N TRP A 252 -25.15 -11.92 -11.27
CA TRP A 252 -24.26 -11.78 -12.43
C TRP A 252 -23.39 -10.53 -12.25
N TYR A 253 -22.20 -10.52 -12.86
CA TYR A 253 -21.30 -9.37 -12.79
C TYR A 253 -20.60 -9.07 -14.12
N LEU A 254 -20.29 -7.79 -14.34
CA LEU A 254 -19.47 -7.32 -15.46
C LEU A 254 -18.39 -6.37 -14.91
N VAL A 255 -17.13 -6.73 -15.12
CA VAL A 255 -15.96 -5.94 -14.71
C VAL A 255 -15.64 -4.90 -15.76
N ALA A 256 -15.20 -3.72 -15.32
CA ALA A 256 -14.79 -2.61 -16.18
C ALA A 256 -15.84 -2.26 -17.26
N PRO A 257 -17.15 -2.18 -16.94
CA PRO A 257 -18.18 -1.84 -17.93
C PRO A 257 -17.84 -0.53 -18.64
N THR A 258 -18.16 -0.42 -19.92
CA THR A 258 -18.06 0.85 -20.65
C THR A 258 -18.86 1.93 -19.93
N ALA A 259 -18.22 3.05 -19.59
CA ALA A 259 -18.87 4.19 -18.96
C ALA A 259 -19.72 4.94 -19.99
N THR A 260 -21.04 4.70 -19.97
CA THR A 260 -22.02 5.29 -20.88
C THR A 260 -23.43 5.15 -20.29
N THR A 261 -24.42 5.74 -20.96
CA THR A 261 -25.83 5.44 -20.75
C THR A 261 -26.26 4.40 -21.79
N ALA A 262 -26.71 3.23 -21.34
CA ALA A 262 -27.15 2.14 -22.20
C ALA A 262 -28.15 1.23 -21.48
N ASP A 263 -28.52 0.13 -22.13
CA ASP A 263 -29.45 -0.84 -21.58
C ASP A 263 -28.71 -2.02 -20.94
N VAL A 264 -29.26 -2.50 -19.82
CA VAL A 264 -28.94 -3.83 -19.28
C VAL A 264 -30.08 -4.76 -19.68
N VAL A 265 -29.78 -5.85 -20.38
CA VAL A 265 -30.79 -6.81 -20.85
C VAL A 265 -30.54 -8.16 -20.21
N THR A 266 -31.50 -8.63 -19.42
CA THR A 266 -31.51 -9.98 -18.84
C THR A 266 -32.39 -10.86 -19.72
N THR A 267 -31.86 -12.02 -20.15
CA THR A 267 -32.53 -12.95 -21.07
C THR A 267 -32.71 -14.31 -20.42
N TRP A 268 -33.92 -14.87 -20.55
CA TRP A 268 -34.26 -16.22 -20.12
C TRP A 268 -34.23 -17.19 -21.29
N GLY A 269 -33.87 -18.45 -21.02
CA GLY A 269 -33.74 -19.49 -22.04
C GLY A 269 -35.04 -19.80 -22.79
N THR A 270 -36.20 -19.61 -22.14
CA THR A 270 -37.51 -19.68 -22.81
C THR A 270 -38.45 -18.61 -22.25
N SER A 271 -39.69 -18.57 -22.75
CA SER A 271 -40.71 -17.64 -22.27
C SER A 271 -41.11 -18.00 -20.84
N VAL A 272 -40.91 -17.06 -19.92
CA VAL A 272 -41.28 -17.17 -18.50
C VAL A 272 -42.15 -15.99 -18.10
N ASP A 273 -43.09 -16.24 -17.20
CA ASP A 273 -43.82 -15.21 -16.45
C ASP A 273 -43.12 -14.92 -15.11
N ARG A 274 -43.54 -13.84 -14.44
CA ARG A 274 -43.12 -13.49 -13.07
C ARG A 274 -41.60 -13.50 -12.88
N LYS A 275 -40.97 -12.61 -13.63
CA LYS A 275 -39.52 -12.41 -13.64
C LYS A 275 -39.19 -11.00 -13.15
N GLY A 276 -38.04 -10.88 -12.49
CA GLY A 276 -37.46 -9.63 -12.03
C GLY A 276 -35.99 -9.54 -12.42
N SER A 277 -35.53 -8.33 -12.67
CA SER A 277 -34.13 -8.01 -12.85
C SER A 277 -33.85 -6.68 -12.15
N GLY A 278 -32.65 -6.54 -11.63
CA GLY A 278 -32.16 -5.24 -11.20
C GLY A 278 -30.64 -5.21 -11.23
N VAL A 279 -30.12 -3.99 -11.37
CA VAL A 279 -28.71 -3.73 -11.59
C VAL A 279 -28.21 -2.69 -10.60
N TYR A 280 -27.01 -2.93 -10.09
CA TYR A 280 -26.19 -1.97 -9.37
C TYR A 280 -24.94 -1.62 -10.19
N SER A 281 -24.54 -0.36 -10.13
CA SER A 281 -23.22 0.11 -10.53
C SER A 281 -22.42 0.42 -9.26
N PHE A 282 -21.21 -0.16 -9.15
CA PHE A 282 -20.25 0.15 -8.10
C PHE A 282 -18.90 0.55 -8.73
N TYR A 283 -18.08 1.25 -7.95
CA TYR A 283 -16.70 1.59 -8.30
C TYR A 283 -15.75 1.32 -7.13
N ASN A 284 -14.44 1.36 -7.41
CA ASN A 284 -13.37 0.86 -6.53
C ASN A 284 -13.40 -0.67 -6.33
N ALA A 285 -13.88 -1.44 -7.32
CA ALA A 285 -13.93 -2.90 -7.24
C ALA A 285 -12.66 -3.58 -7.78
N ALA A 286 -12.30 -4.75 -7.25
CA ALA A 286 -11.20 -5.53 -7.80
C ALA A 286 -11.48 -5.92 -9.26
N GLN A 287 -10.54 -5.64 -10.17
CA GLN A 287 -10.75 -5.84 -11.61
C GLN A 287 -10.31 -7.23 -12.11
N THR A 288 -9.62 -8.02 -11.29
CA THR A 288 -9.15 -9.37 -11.67
C THR A 288 -9.98 -10.48 -11.02
N THR A 289 -10.29 -10.32 -9.73
CA THR A 289 -11.09 -11.28 -8.95
C THR A 289 -12.11 -10.51 -8.08
N PRO A 290 -13.14 -9.91 -8.69
CA PRO A 290 -14.12 -9.08 -7.98
C PRO A 290 -14.98 -9.87 -7.00
N ILE A 291 -15.32 -11.12 -7.32
CA ILE A 291 -16.22 -11.92 -6.49
C ILE A 291 -15.42 -12.69 -5.44
N GLY A 292 -15.84 -12.58 -4.19
CA GLY A 292 -15.28 -13.27 -3.03
C GLY A 292 -16.10 -14.49 -2.64
N VAL A 293 -16.36 -14.62 -1.33
CA VAL A 293 -17.23 -15.67 -0.78
C VAL A 293 -18.64 -15.54 -1.36
N THR A 294 -19.27 -16.66 -1.67
CA THR A 294 -20.67 -16.74 -2.11
C THR A 294 -21.42 -17.72 -1.22
N ASP A 295 -22.72 -17.50 -1.04
CA ASP A 295 -23.59 -18.44 -0.33
C ASP A 295 -24.99 -18.49 -0.95
N THR A 296 -25.72 -19.54 -0.63
CA THR A 296 -27.10 -19.78 -1.10
C THR A 296 -27.92 -20.38 0.02
N ASP A 297 -29.19 -19.99 0.10
CA ASP A 297 -30.14 -20.63 1.00
C ASP A 297 -31.53 -20.70 0.35
N LEU A 298 -32.41 -21.54 0.90
CA LEU A 298 -33.79 -21.70 0.47
C LEU A 298 -34.66 -22.19 1.63
N GLY A 299 -35.94 -21.89 1.59
CA GLY A 299 -36.83 -22.34 2.65
C GLY A 299 -38.29 -22.00 2.49
N LEU A 300 -39.06 -22.40 3.50
CA LEU A 300 -40.47 -22.08 3.68
C LEU A 300 -40.69 -21.54 5.10
N SER A 301 -40.75 -20.22 5.24
CA SER A 301 -40.80 -19.55 6.54
C SER A 301 -41.31 -18.12 6.42
N LEU A 302 -41.53 -17.47 7.57
CA LEU A 302 -41.81 -16.03 7.66
C LEU A 302 -40.57 -15.17 7.43
N THR A 303 -39.38 -15.76 7.50
CA THR A 303 -38.11 -15.06 7.44
C THR A 303 -37.15 -15.81 6.53
N SER A 304 -36.43 -15.08 5.71
CA SER A 304 -35.34 -15.60 4.89
C SER A 304 -34.03 -14.98 5.37
N THR A 305 -33.01 -15.81 5.50
CA THR A 305 -31.69 -15.40 5.99
C THR A 305 -30.63 -16.06 5.14
N GLY A 306 -29.69 -15.28 4.61
CA GLY A 306 -28.45 -15.79 4.04
C GLY A 306 -27.25 -15.21 4.75
N THR A 307 -26.14 -15.95 4.81
CA THR A 307 -24.95 -15.51 5.56
C THR A 307 -23.75 -15.40 4.63
N ILE A 308 -23.12 -14.23 4.59
CA ILE A 308 -21.81 -14.07 3.92
C ILE A 308 -20.78 -13.71 4.98
N THR A 309 -19.64 -14.42 4.94
CA THR A 309 -18.46 -14.13 5.77
C THR A 309 -17.38 -13.56 4.85
N PRO A 310 -17.37 -12.25 4.58
CA PRO A 310 -16.41 -11.65 3.66
C PRO A 310 -15.00 -11.73 4.24
N THR A 311 -14.01 -11.82 3.35
CA THR A 311 -12.61 -12.08 3.69
C THR A 311 -11.69 -10.90 3.41
N THR A 312 -12.16 -9.92 2.62
CA THR A 312 -11.34 -8.82 2.14
C THR A 312 -11.78 -7.49 2.75
N THR A 313 -10.88 -6.79 3.44
CA THR A 313 -11.14 -5.46 4.01
C THR A 313 -11.61 -4.46 2.95
N GLY A 314 -12.69 -3.73 3.23
CA GLY A 314 -13.30 -2.77 2.32
C GLY A 314 -14.25 -3.39 1.28
N SER A 315 -14.51 -4.69 1.37
CA SER A 315 -15.55 -5.37 0.58
C SER A 315 -16.96 -4.98 1.01
N LEU A 316 -17.93 -5.26 0.16
CA LEU A 316 -19.35 -5.18 0.45
C LEU A 316 -20.04 -6.52 0.17
N ILE A 317 -21.28 -6.67 0.61
CA ILE A 317 -22.13 -7.83 0.27
C ILE A 317 -23.28 -7.34 -0.61
N VAL A 318 -23.62 -8.12 -1.65
CA VAL A 318 -24.88 -7.99 -2.41
C VAL A 318 -25.60 -9.32 -2.37
N ASP A 319 -26.92 -9.29 -2.20
CA ASP A 319 -27.76 -10.47 -2.29
C ASP A 319 -28.89 -10.34 -3.31
N CYS A 320 -29.52 -11.47 -3.61
CA CYS A 320 -30.63 -11.59 -4.53
C CYS A 320 -31.60 -12.61 -3.95
N GLU A 321 -32.86 -12.19 -3.80
CA GLU A 321 -33.92 -13.03 -3.27
C GLU A 321 -35.12 -13.04 -4.20
N LEU A 322 -35.69 -14.22 -4.35
CA LEU A 322 -37.02 -14.40 -4.90
C LEU A 322 -37.92 -15.10 -3.87
N GLY A 323 -39.11 -14.55 -3.67
CA GLY A 323 -40.10 -15.08 -2.76
C GLY A 323 -41.49 -15.21 -3.39
N ASP A 324 -42.29 -16.08 -2.79
CA ASP A 324 -43.70 -16.31 -3.11
C ASP A 324 -44.78 -15.54 -2.28
N PRO A 325 -44.53 -14.37 -1.64
CA PRO A 325 -45.50 -13.75 -0.73
C PRO A 325 -46.52 -12.86 -1.45
N LEU A 326 -47.64 -12.60 -0.77
CA LEU A 326 -48.64 -11.62 -1.24
C LEU A 326 -48.17 -10.15 -1.25
N LEU A 327 -47.07 -9.85 -0.55
CA LEU A 327 -46.52 -8.50 -0.37
C LEU A 327 -44.98 -8.57 -0.40
N PRO A 328 -44.29 -7.52 -0.89
CA PRO A 328 -42.83 -7.44 -0.82
C PRO A 328 -42.30 -7.68 0.60
N PRO A 329 -41.17 -8.37 0.78
CA PRO A 329 -40.56 -8.50 2.09
C PRO A 329 -40.16 -7.12 2.63
N THR A 330 -40.03 -7.03 3.95
CA THR A 330 -39.36 -5.91 4.60
C THR A 330 -37.88 -6.26 4.76
N ASP A 331 -37.02 -5.40 4.22
CA ASP A 331 -35.58 -5.51 4.30
C ASP A 331 -35.07 -4.82 5.57
N THR A 332 -34.02 -5.36 6.20
CA THR A 332 -33.45 -4.80 7.44
C THR A 332 -32.12 -4.06 7.28
N LEU A 333 -31.49 -4.12 6.09
CA LEU A 333 -30.20 -3.47 5.81
C LEU A 333 -30.34 -2.25 4.88
N THR A 334 -29.20 -1.71 4.44
CA THR A 334 -29.13 -0.50 3.61
C THR A 334 -29.78 -0.74 2.24
N ALA A 335 -30.73 0.15 1.91
CA ALA A 335 -31.73 -0.04 0.85
C ALA A 335 -31.16 -0.36 -0.54
N GLY A 336 -31.31 -1.63 -0.93
CA GLY A 336 -31.35 -2.02 -2.34
C GLY A 336 -32.73 -1.72 -2.93
N TRP A 337 -33.47 -2.75 -3.34
CA TRP A 337 -34.87 -2.63 -3.74
C TRP A 337 -35.67 -3.85 -3.28
N SER A 338 -36.93 -3.63 -2.96
CA SER A 338 -37.93 -4.68 -2.81
C SER A 338 -39.10 -4.35 -3.71
N ALA A 339 -39.42 -5.28 -4.62
CA ALA A 339 -40.43 -5.08 -5.64
C ALA A 339 -41.42 -6.26 -5.64
N GLY A 340 -42.69 -5.94 -5.85
CA GLY A 340 -43.77 -6.91 -5.87
C GLY A 340 -44.08 -7.31 -7.30
N LEU A 341 -43.43 -8.36 -7.80
CA LEU A 341 -43.61 -8.85 -9.18
C LEU A 341 -45.10 -9.03 -9.53
N THR A 342 -45.91 -9.44 -8.54
CA THR A 342 -47.39 -9.42 -8.52
C THR A 342 -47.89 -9.40 -7.06
N ALA A 343 -49.21 -9.37 -6.84
CA ALA A 343 -49.82 -9.57 -5.52
C ALA A 343 -49.57 -10.96 -4.87
N ILE A 344 -48.72 -11.82 -5.44
CA ILE A 344 -48.36 -13.13 -4.87
C ILE A 344 -46.85 -13.43 -4.99
N LYS A 345 -46.02 -12.50 -5.46
CA LYS A 345 -44.58 -12.71 -5.68
C LYS A 345 -43.76 -11.48 -5.34
N SER A 346 -42.53 -11.71 -4.89
CA SER A 346 -41.56 -10.66 -4.61
C SER A 346 -40.19 -10.97 -5.21
N PHE A 347 -39.53 -9.91 -5.67
CA PHE A 347 -38.13 -9.91 -6.04
C PHE A 347 -37.44 -8.81 -5.23
N ALA A 348 -36.38 -9.19 -4.51
CA ALA A 348 -35.70 -8.28 -3.61
C ALA A 348 -34.19 -8.43 -3.72
N SER A 349 -33.49 -7.36 -3.38
CA SER A 349 -32.05 -7.30 -3.30
C SER A 349 -31.66 -6.19 -2.34
N GLN A 350 -30.64 -6.43 -1.53
CA GLN A 350 -30.05 -5.45 -0.63
C GLN A 350 -28.52 -5.56 -0.72
N TYR A 351 -27.86 -4.59 -0.09
CA TYR A 351 -26.42 -4.60 0.03
C TYR A 351 -25.97 -4.11 1.40
N ASP A 352 -24.81 -4.57 1.83
CA ASP A 352 -24.12 -4.07 3.02
C ASP A 352 -22.75 -3.53 2.60
N LEU A 353 -22.57 -2.21 2.69
CA LEU A 353 -21.32 -1.52 2.36
C LEU A 353 -20.25 -1.64 3.44
N THR A 354 -20.63 -2.07 4.64
CA THR A 354 -19.74 -2.10 5.82
C THR A 354 -19.85 -3.43 6.56
N PRO A 355 -19.70 -4.58 5.86
CA PRO A 355 -19.80 -5.86 6.53
C PRO A 355 -18.61 -6.06 7.47
N THR A 356 -18.84 -6.79 8.55
CA THR A 356 -17.77 -7.20 9.47
C THR A 356 -16.92 -8.27 8.80
N ILE A 357 -15.66 -7.94 8.51
CA ILE A 357 -14.72 -8.84 7.85
C ILE A 357 -14.36 -10.02 8.75
N SER A 358 -14.27 -11.22 8.17
CA SER A 358 -14.00 -12.48 8.87
C SER A 358 -15.04 -12.84 9.93
N ALA A 359 -16.24 -12.27 9.85
CA ALA A 359 -17.38 -12.62 10.67
C ALA A 359 -18.63 -12.82 9.81
N SER A 360 -19.60 -13.55 10.34
CA SER A 360 -20.89 -13.76 9.68
C SER A 360 -21.69 -12.46 9.57
N ASN A 361 -22.10 -12.10 8.36
CA ASN A 361 -23.03 -11.01 8.10
C ASN A 361 -24.31 -11.61 7.53
N ASN A 362 -25.41 -11.43 8.26
CA ASN A 362 -26.71 -11.98 7.88
C ASN A 362 -27.46 -10.98 7.02
N MET A 363 -27.78 -11.38 5.79
CA MET A 363 -28.72 -10.68 4.94
C MET A 363 -30.12 -11.25 5.21
N PHE A 364 -31.06 -10.40 5.62
CA PHE A 364 -32.33 -10.84 6.21
C PHE A 364 -33.53 -10.16 5.58
N TYR A 365 -34.60 -10.94 5.42
CA TYR A 365 -35.89 -10.52 4.88
C TYR A 365 -37.04 -11.04 5.73
N THR A 366 -38.05 -10.21 5.96
CA THR A 366 -39.29 -10.60 6.68
C THR A 366 -40.51 -10.56 5.79
N TYR A 367 -41.28 -11.65 5.81
CA TYR A 367 -42.53 -11.81 5.09
C TYR A 367 -43.74 -11.71 6.01
N ALA A 368 -44.87 -11.27 5.45
CA ALA A 368 -46.15 -11.24 6.17
C ALA A 368 -46.76 -12.64 6.40
N ILE A 369 -46.37 -13.64 5.60
CA ILE A 369 -46.85 -15.03 5.65
C ILE A 369 -45.70 -16.00 5.32
N ASN A 370 -45.85 -17.28 5.73
CA ASN A 370 -44.90 -18.32 5.33
C ASN A 370 -44.80 -18.39 3.80
N THR A 371 -43.58 -18.29 3.30
CA THR A 371 -43.29 -18.07 1.88
C THR A 371 -42.21 -19.02 1.42
N ASN A 372 -42.36 -19.64 0.25
CA ASN A 372 -41.22 -20.31 -0.40
C ASN A 372 -40.27 -19.24 -0.91
N TRP A 373 -39.00 -19.34 -0.57
CA TRP A 373 -37.98 -18.39 -0.98
C TRP A 373 -36.71 -19.11 -1.44
N CYS A 374 -35.96 -18.44 -2.31
CA CYS A 374 -34.57 -18.76 -2.58
C CYS A 374 -33.73 -17.49 -2.50
N TRP A 375 -32.53 -17.66 -1.98
CA TRP A 375 -31.60 -16.59 -1.72
C TRP A 375 -30.23 -16.98 -2.24
N CYS A 376 -29.51 -16.01 -2.79
CA CYS A 376 -28.08 -16.13 -3.04
C CYS A 376 -27.39 -14.80 -2.75
N GLY A 377 -26.14 -14.85 -2.31
CA GLY A 377 -25.36 -13.67 -1.97
C GLY A 377 -23.90 -13.80 -2.36
N VAL A 378 -23.25 -12.65 -2.54
CA VAL A 378 -21.84 -12.55 -2.90
C VAL A 378 -21.13 -11.47 -2.08
N GLU A 379 -19.90 -11.74 -1.69
CA GLU A 379 -18.91 -10.72 -1.37
C GLU A 379 -18.41 -10.07 -2.68
N LEU A 380 -18.50 -8.75 -2.76
CA LEU A 380 -17.82 -7.96 -3.78
C LEU A 380 -16.55 -7.35 -3.16
N LYS A 381 -15.39 -7.71 -3.72
CA LYS A 381 -14.07 -7.27 -3.27
C LYS A 381 -13.74 -5.88 -3.77
N THR A 382 -13.23 -5.04 -2.88
CA THR A 382 -12.61 -3.77 -3.27
C THR A 382 -11.33 -3.99 -4.07
N ALA A 383 -11.01 -3.03 -4.93
CA ALA A 383 -9.72 -2.94 -5.57
C ALA A 383 -8.66 -2.92 -4.47
N THR A 384 -7.78 -3.92 -4.51
CA THR A 384 -6.59 -3.88 -3.67
C THR A 384 -5.86 -2.59 -4.05
N ALA A 385 -5.58 -1.72 -3.07
CA ALA A 385 -4.50 -0.76 -3.24
C ALA A 385 -3.31 -1.58 -3.74
N ALA A 386 -2.67 -1.17 -4.83
CA ALA A 386 -1.65 -1.97 -5.50
C ALA A 386 -0.68 -2.51 -4.45
N GLN A 387 -0.84 -3.77 -4.07
CA GLN A 387 0.02 -4.43 -3.10
C GLN A 387 1.31 -4.62 -3.86
N ASP A 388 2.30 -3.80 -3.55
CA ASP A 388 3.63 -4.05 -4.09
C ASP A 388 4.08 -5.42 -3.58
N THR A 389 4.33 -6.34 -4.50
CA THR A 389 4.65 -7.74 -4.21
C THR A 389 6.15 -7.97 -3.97
N GLN A 390 6.95 -6.92 -3.75
CA GLN A 390 8.38 -7.11 -3.54
C GLN A 390 8.73 -7.76 -2.20
N GLY A 391 9.48 -8.85 -2.24
CA GLY A 391 9.72 -9.73 -1.10
C GLY A 391 10.44 -9.12 0.11
N ALA A 392 11.00 -7.92 0.01
CA ALA A 392 11.53 -7.14 1.13
C ALA A 392 11.89 -5.72 0.65
N VAL A 393 11.87 -4.74 1.56
CA VAL A 393 12.47 -3.43 1.36
C VAL A 393 13.72 -3.35 2.25
N ASP A 394 14.86 -3.05 1.64
CA ASP A 394 16.13 -2.85 2.34
C ASP A 394 16.36 -1.36 2.59
N PHE A 395 16.51 -0.99 3.87
CA PHE A 395 16.93 0.33 4.31
C PHE A 395 18.40 0.26 4.75
N TYR A 396 19.21 1.21 4.31
CA TYR A 396 20.60 1.37 4.71
C TYR A 396 20.73 2.70 5.43
N LEU A 397 21.01 2.64 6.73
CA LEU A 397 21.01 3.78 7.64
C LEU A 397 22.45 4.12 8.03
N GLN A 398 22.85 5.38 7.87
CA GLN A 398 24.10 5.87 8.43
C GLN A 398 23.83 6.62 9.74
N VAL A 399 24.23 6.01 10.84
CA VAL A 399 24.10 6.57 12.21
C VAL A 399 25.44 7.17 12.60
N VAL A 400 25.46 8.43 13.03
CA VAL A 400 26.62 9.14 13.57
C VAL A 400 26.42 9.33 15.06
N ASP A 401 27.43 8.99 15.86
CA ASP A 401 27.49 9.31 17.29
C ASP A 401 27.76 10.80 17.56
#